data_AF-A0A917N9D7-F1
#
_entry.id   AF-A0A917N9D7-F1
#
_cell.length_a   1.000
_cell.length_b   1.000
_cell.length_c   1.000
_cell.angle_alpha   90.00
_cell.angle_beta   90.00
_cell.angle_gamma   90.00
#
_symmetry.space_group_name_H-M   'P 1'
#
loop_
_entity.id
_entity.type
_entity.pdbx_description
1 polymer ?
#
loop_
_entity_poly.entity_id
_entity_poly.type
_entity_poly.pdbx_seq_one_letter_code
_entity_poly.pdbx_strand_id
1 'polypeptide(L)'
;MPGHLITKTVDIHHYPEPEKNDEISEITVGDLHGNALNLLHYLLSHSLCELSKENYERIVALYNLPESELTSEPIAEFNHLIADLKVLDHQTLVRLLGDELGDRGKNDYFVLKILEILHKNGLKFEILLSNHGMAFIDAYESFSHSGRLDSNLIVDYQRTSLRNLDSLIQQGIVSYDEVYGIINRHYKPKLKLLAYSLNKDGKEITIYSHAKIDLKVIAALADLFEVVYRDDTHQELALTIQQINLNFAEAVQEEEVHFITSIRDFPWVYSKLSSNPVEFILWNRDHQVLSRPSSHPTYSYCLKFIHGHDPIEESNEHLITLDNMLGKGEDYHQHEARVYVSNDVQILPYQLSRNHDDDLSSESEDSDVFTEESDCESTDESSNPSTQESRQTIPLNSIFYRSNIPSVEDFSEHPELAFEALKF
;
A
#
# COMPACT_ATOMS: atom_id res chain seq x y z
N MET A 1 4.56 17.21 -20.43
CA MET A 1 3.56 16.54 -21.29
C MET A 1 2.30 16.28 -20.49
N PRO A 2 1.09 16.37 -21.09
CA PRO A 2 -0.12 15.89 -20.44
C PRO A 2 0.01 14.39 -20.16
N GLY A 3 -0.57 13.94 -19.04
CA GLY A 3 -0.55 12.53 -18.72
C GLY A 3 -1.32 11.68 -19.74
N HIS A 4 -0.84 10.47 -20.00
CA HIS A 4 -1.43 9.57 -20.99
C HIS A 4 -1.29 8.12 -20.57
N LEU A 5 -2.21 7.30 -21.06
CA LEU A 5 -2.21 5.85 -20.89
C LEU A 5 -1.31 5.19 -21.95
N ILE A 6 -0.36 4.39 -21.51
CA ILE A 6 0.44 3.49 -22.32
C ILE A 6 -0.19 2.11 -22.23
N THR A 7 -0.48 1.51 -23.39
CA THR A 7 -0.93 0.12 -23.50
C THR A 7 0.01 -0.66 -24.39
N LYS A 8 0.49 -1.82 -23.91
CA LYS A 8 1.43 -2.66 -24.64
C LYS A 8 1.23 -4.12 -24.27
N THR A 9 1.15 -5.01 -25.25
CA THR A 9 1.24 -6.45 -24.98
C THR A 9 2.67 -6.80 -24.62
N VAL A 10 2.85 -7.38 -23.44
CA VAL A 10 4.16 -7.78 -22.90
C VAL A 10 4.13 -9.24 -22.50
N ASP A 11 5.30 -9.82 -22.25
CA ASP A 11 5.46 -11.12 -21.62
C ASP A 11 6.40 -10.99 -20.43
N ILE A 12 5.85 -11.06 -19.21
CA ILE A 12 6.61 -10.86 -17.97
C ILE A 12 7.58 -12.02 -17.69
N HIS A 13 7.56 -13.10 -18.46
CA HIS A 13 8.56 -14.16 -18.37
C HIS A 13 9.80 -13.90 -19.25
N HIS A 14 9.78 -12.86 -20.08
CA HIS A 14 10.91 -12.44 -20.89
C HIS A 14 11.49 -11.13 -20.36
N TYR A 15 12.81 -10.99 -20.44
CA TYR A 15 13.48 -9.75 -20.08
C TYR A 15 12.97 -8.60 -20.97
N PRO A 16 12.52 -7.47 -20.40
CA PRO A 16 11.99 -6.37 -21.21
C PRO A 16 13.09 -5.58 -21.92
N GLU A 17 12.75 -5.00 -23.06
CA GLU A 17 13.57 -3.95 -23.68
C GLU A 17 13.31 -2.63 -22.94
N PRO A 18 14.31 -2.01 -22.29
CA PRO A 18 14.12 -0.78 -21.54
C PRO A 18 13.71 0.39 -22.46
N GLU A 19 12.63 1.08 -22.09
CA GLU A 19 12.17 2.29 -22.73
C GLU A 19 12.57 3.49 -21.88
N LYS A 20 13.29 4.44 -22.48
CA LYS A 20 13.72 5.66 -21.80
C LYS A 20 12.71 6.77 -22.04
N ASN A 21 12.19 7.34 -20.97
CA ASN A 21 11.24 8.44 -21.03
C ASN A 21 11.76 9.64 -20.24
N ASP A 22 12.49 10.52 -20.93
CA ASP A 22 13.27 11.62 -20.31
C ASP A 22 12.43 12.77 -19.70
N GLU A 23 11.09 12.68 -19.71
CA GLU A 23 10.20 13.76 -19.26
C GLU A 23 9.06 13.33 -18.33
N ILE A 24 9.11 12.11 -17.77
CA ILE A 24 8.09 11.60 -16.85
C ILE A 24 8.50 11.94 -15.41
N SER A 25 7.57 12.43 -14.61
CA SER A 25 7.76 12.59 -13.15
C SER A 25 6.99 11.53 -12.36
N GLU A 26 5.96 10.93 -12.95
CA GLU A 26 5.12 9.93 -12.28
C GLU A 26 4.75 8.76 -13.20
N ILE A 27 4.82 7.55 -12.67
CA ILE A 27 4.39 6.32 -13.31
C ILE A 27 3.38 5.64 -12.38
N THR A 28 2.17 5.39 -12.86
CA THR A 28 1.13 4.67 -12.14
C THR A 28 0.91 3.31 -12.79
N VAL A 29 1.07 2.27 -12.00
CA VAL A 29 0.89 0.86 -12.37
C VAL A 29 -0.44 0.37 -11.79
N GLY A 30 -1.22 -0.34 -12.59
CA GLY A 30 -2.46 -0.99 -12.14
C GLY A 30 -2.23 -2.13 -11.16
N ASP A 31 -3.24 -3.00 -11.03
CA ASP A 31 -3.20 -4.15 -10.12
C ASP A 31 -2.04 -5.08 -10.45
N LEU A 32 -1.25 -5.43 -9.43
CA LEU A 32 -0.09 -6.31 -9.58
C LEU A 32 -0.42 -7.81 -9.44
N HIS A 33 -1.60 -8.13 -8.90
CA HIS A 33 -2.08 -9.49 -8.61
C HIS A 33 -1.09 -10.36 -7.81
N GLY A 34 -0.33 -9.76 -6.88
CA GLY A 34 0.68 -10.43 -6.07
C GLY A 34 1.87 -10.94 -6.89
N ASN A 35 2.04 -10.47 -8.13
CA ASN A 35 2.98 -11.03 -9.08
C ASN A 35 4.30 -10.24 -9.10
N ALA A 36 5.34 -10.82 -8.50
CA ALA A 36 6.66 -10.21 -8.41
C ALA A 36 7.34 -10.00 -9.79
N LEU A 37 7.10 -10.89 -10.76
CA LEU A 37 7.63 -10.71 -12.12
C LEU A 37 6.96 -9.54 -12.84
N ASN A 38 5.67 -9.30 -12.59
CA ASN A 38 4.97 -8.16 -13.14
C ASN A 38 5.58 -6.85 -12.63
N LEU A 39 5.79 -6.73 -11.30
CA LEU A 39 6.46 -5.58 -10.70
C LEU A 39 7.88 -5.39 -11.27
N LEU A 40 8.68 -6.45 -11.32
CA LEU A 40 10.05 -6.39 -11.83
C LEU A 40 10.09 -5.99 -13.31
N HIS A 41 9.21 -6.56 -14.13
CA HIS A 41 9.11 -6.23 -15.55
C HIS A 41 8.77 -4.74 -15.75
N TYR A 42 7.84 -4.17 -14.98
CA TYR A 42 7.53 -2.72 -15.06
C TYR A 42 8.75 -1.85 -14.72
N LEU A 43 9.45 -2.17 -13.63
CA LEU A 43 10.61 -1.40 -13.19
C LEU A 43 11.72 -1.37 -14.25
N LEU A 44 11.98 -2.51 -14.89
CA LEU A 44 12.99 -2.63 -15.95
C LEU A 44 12.52 -2.01 -17.28
N SER A 45 11.26 -2.24 -17.67
CA SER A 45 10.69 -1.71 -18.92
C SER A 45 10.70 -0.18 -18.95
N HIS A 46 10.50 0.48 -17.81
CA HIS A 46 10.50 1.93 -17.73
C HIS A 46 11.85 2.53 -17.36
N SER A 47 12.93 1.74 -17.41
CA SER A 47 14.29 2.17 -17.06
C SER A 47 14.41 2.78 -15.65
N LEU A 48 13.50 2.40 -14.73
CA LEU A 48 13.56 2.82 -13.32
C LEU A 48 14.63 2.05 -12.57
N CYS A 49 14.83 0.79 -12.97
CA CYS A 49 15.83 -0.11 -12.42
C CYS A 49 16.62 -0.81 -13.53
N GLU A 50 17.75 -1.39 -13.14
CA GLU A 50 18.60 -2.26 -13.97
C GLU A 50 18.82 -3.59 -13.25
N LEU A 51 18.72 -4.70 -14.00
CA LEU A 51 19.10 -6.04 -13.60
C LEU A 51 19.69 -6.76 -14.81
N SER A 52 20.66 -7.65 -14.64
CA SER A 52 21.16 -8.43 -15.77
C SER A 52 20.06 -9.34 -16.34
N LYS A 53 20.11 -9.59 -17.64
CA LYS A 53 19.19 -10.51 -18.30
C LYS A 53 19.28 -11.91 -17.71
N GLU A 54 20.49 -12.36 -17.40
CA GLU A 54 20.76 -13.65 -16.79
C GLU A 54 20.10 -13.77 -15.40
N ASN A 55 20.21 -12.73 -14.56
CA ASN A 55 19.58 -12.74 -13.25
C ASN A 55 18.05 -12.73 -13.37
N TYR A 56 17.50 -11.95 -14.31
CA TYR A 56 16.05 -11.94 -14.56
C TYR A 56 15.53 -13.31 -14.98
N GLU A 57 16.17 -13.95 -15.97
CA GLU A 57 15.80 -15.29 -16.44
C GLU A 57 15.87 -16.32 -15.29
N ARG A 58 16.85 -16.18 -14.40
CA ARG A 58 16.96 -17.04 -13.23
C ARG A 58 15.87 -16.77 -12.19
N ILE A 59 15.51 -15.52 -11.95
CA ILE A 59 14.36 -15.15 -11.10
C ILE A 59 13.06 -15.68 -11.68
N VAL A 60 12.85 -15.62 -13.00
CA VAL A 60 11.68 -16.23 -13.66
C VAL A 60 11.63 -17.73 -13.40
N ALA A 61 12.76 -18.43 -13.48
CA ALA A 61 12.82 -19.86 -13.17
C ALA A 61 12.44 -20.15 -11.70
N LEU A 62 12.96 -19.36 -10.75
CA LEU A 62 12.65 -19.49 -9.32
C LEU A 62 11.17 -19.18 -9.01
N TYR A 63 10.62 -18.14 -9.63
CA TYR A 63 9.21 -17.75 -9.46
C TYR A 63 8.25 -18.85 -9.90
N ASN A 64 8.63 -19.61 -10.93
CA ASN A 64 7.82 -20.70 -11.48
C ASN A 64 8.04 -22.05 -10.78
N LEU A 65 8.89 -22.13 -9.75
CA LEU A 65 9.02 -23.35 -8.96
C LEU A 65 7.69 -23.68 -8.24
N PRO A 66 7.34 -24.96 -8.13
CA PRO A 66 6.27 -25.40 -7.23
C PRO A 66 6.59 -25.00 -5.79
N GLU A 67 5.56 -24.71 -4.99
CA GLU A 67 5.71 -24.34 -3.56
C GLU A 67 6.56 -25.37 -2.79
N SER A 68 6.37 -26.67 -3.07
CA SER A 68 7.12 -27.77 -2.45
C SER A 68 8.62 -27.76 -2.76
N GLU A 69 9.04 -27.03 -3.80
CA GLU A 69 10.43 -26.92 -4.21
C GLU A 69 11.08 -25.61 -3.72
N LEU A 70 10.31 -24.65 -3.18
CA LEU A 70 10.81 -23.41 -2.59
C LEU A 70 11.45 -23.66 -1.21
N THR A 71 12.58 -24.36 -1.21
CA THR A 71 13.40 -24.61 -0.01
C THR A 71 14.35 -23.44 0.30
N SER A 72 15.16 -23.55 1.35
CA SER A 72 16.13 -22.51 1.73
C SER A 72 17.14 -22.17 0.64
N GLU A 73 17.54 -23.14 -0.21
CA GLU A 73 18.49 -22.89 -1.31
C GLU A 73 17.90 -21.98 -2.41
N PRO A 74 16.74 -22.29 -3.02
CA PRO A 74 16.08 -21.38 -3.97
C PRO A 74 15.75 -20.00 -3.40
N ILE A 75 15.33 -19.92 -2.14
CA ILE A 75 15.06 -18.62 -1.49
C ILE A 75 16.35 -17.82 -1.30
N ALA A 76 17.45 -18.46 -0.89
CA ALA A 76 18.76 -17.81 -0.79
C ALA A 76 19.27 -17.36 -2.17
N GLU A 77 19.06 -18.16 -3.21
CA GLU A 77 19.41 -17.80 -4.59
C GLU A 77 18.60 -16.59 -5.06
N PHE A 78 17.28 -16.58 -4.84
CA PHE A 78 16.44 -15.42 -5.16
C PHE A 78 16.97 -14.16 -4.46
N ASN A 79 17.24 -14.24 -3.16
CA ASN A 79 17.78 -13.12 -2.37
C ASN A 79 19.12 -12.62 -2.92
N HIS A 80 20.00 -13.52 -3.38
CA HIS A 80 21.26 -13.14 -4.00
C HIS A 80 21.05 -12.41 -5.33
N LEU A 81 20.20 -12.95 -6.20
CA LEU A 81 19.94 -12.39 -7.54
C LEU A 81 19.26 -11.02 -7.46
N ILE A 82 18.26 -10.86 -6.58
CA ILE A 82 17.51 -9.61 -6.47
C ILE A 82 18.36 -8.51 -5.83
N ALA A 83 19.35 -8.84 -5.00
CA ALA A 83 20.28 -7.85 -4.44
C ALA A 83 21.09 -7.08 -5.50
N ASP A 84 21.20 -7.61 -6.73
CA ASP A 84 21.84 -6.93 -7.87
C ASP A 84 20.91 -5.92 -8.58
N LEU A 85 19.64 -5.82 -8.18
CA LEU A 85 18.70 -4.84 -8.73
C LEU A 85 19.13 -3.41 -8.35
N LYS A 86 19.48 -2.60 -9.34
CA LYS A 86 19.93 -1.22 -9.14
C LYS A 86 18.83 -0.24 -9.50
N VAL A 87 18.55 0.72 -8.62
CA VAL A 87 17.69 1.86 -8.94
C VAL A 87 18.49 2.85 -9.80
N LEU A 88 17.97 3.20 -10.97
CA LEU A 88 18.57 4.18 -11.88
C LEU A 88 17.93 5.57 -11.75
N ASP A 89 16.62 5.60 -11.49
CA ASP A 89 15.84 6.82 -11.38
C ASP A 89 15.32 7.00 -9.95
N HIS A 90 15.75 8.08 -9.30
CA HIS A 90 15.33 8.45 -7.94
C HIS A 90 14.35 9.64 -7.93
N GLN A 91 14.01 10.18 -9.09
CA GLN A 91 13.16 11.36 -9.21
C GLN A 91 11.72 10.99 -9.51
N THR A 92 11.51 10.00 -10.38
CA THR A 92 10.18 9.52 -10.75
C THR A 92 9.47 8.87 -9.56
N LEU A 93 8.23 9.28 -9.32
CA LEU A 93 7.33 8.64 -8.36
C LEU A 93 6.65 7.44 -9.03
N VAL A 94 6.77 6.26 -8.44
CA VAL A 94 6.03 5.06 -8.83
C VAL A 94 4.82 4.88 -7.91
N ARG A 95 3.62 4.79 -8.49
CA ARG A 95 2.38 4.54 -7.76
C ARG A 95 1.85 3.17 -8.11
N LEU A 96 1.69 2.31 -7.12
CA LEU A 96 1.04 1.02 -7.26
C LEU A 96 -0.43 1.18 -6.86
N LEU A 97 -1.38 0.89 -7.76
CA LEU A 97 -2.81 1.02 -7.46
C LEU A 97 -3.36 -0.09 -6.56
N GLY A 98 -2.53 -1.06 -6.19
CA GLY A 98 -2.84 -2.08 -5.21
C GLY A 98 -2.66 -3.50 -5.73
N ASP A 99 -3.23 -4.44 -4.99
CA ASP A 99 -3.18 -5.88 -5.26
C ASP A 99 -1.73 -6.39 -5.41
N GLU A 100 -0.80 -5.76 -4.71
CA GLU A 100 0.62 -6.11 -4.72
C GLU A 100 0.97 -7.26 -3.77
N LEU A 101 0.15 -7.47 -2.73
CA LEU A 101 0.27 -8.58 -1.77
C LEU A 101 -1.11 -9.22 -1.54
N GLY A 102 -1.15 -10.43 -0.98
CA GLY A 102 -2.42 -11.04 -0.60
C GLY A 102 -3.26 -11.58 -1.76
N ASP A 103 -2.65 -11.78 -2.93
CA ASP A 103 -3.34 -12.11 -4.19
C ASP A 103 -2.90 -13.48 -4.79
N ARG A 104 -3.15 -13.72 -6.08
CA ARG A 104 -3.01 -14.96 -6.84
C ARG A 104 -1.58 -15.28 -7.26
N GLY A 105 -0.66 -14.33 -7.14
CA GLY A 105 0.75 -14.52 -7.44
C GLY A 105 1.41 -15.62 -6.59
N LYS A 106 2.69 -15.88 -6.84
CA LYS A 106 3.35 -17.09 -6.33
C LYS A 106 3.77 -17.00 -4.87
N ASN A 107 4.28 -15.86 -4.41
CA ASN A 107 4.70 -15.70 -3.01
C ASN A 107 4.90 -14.21 -2.68
N ASP A 108 4.27 -13.73 -1.61
CA ASP A 108 4.38 -12.34 -1.16
C ASP A 108 5.81 -11.97 -0.73
N TYR A 109 6.62 -12.95 -0.31
CA TYR A 109 8.03 -12.74 0.01
C TYR A 109 8.78 -12.08 -1.15
N PHE A 110 8.54 -12.51 -2.39
CA PHE A 110 9.25 -11.98 -3.55
C PHE A 110 8.92 -10.50 -3.80
N VAL A 111 7.65 -10.10 -3.66
CA VAL A 111 7.24 -8.70 -3.79
C VAL A 111 7.85 -7.88 -2.66
N LEU A 112 7.77 -8.36 -1.41
CA LEU A 112 8.34 -7.68 -0.24
C LEU A 112 9.84 -7.41 -0.38
N LYS A 113 10.63 -8.36 -0.90
CA LYS A 113 12.07 -8.17 -1.14
C LYS A 113 12.35 -7.14 -2.23
N ILE A 114 11.53 -7.10 -3.29
CA ILE A 114 11.64 -6.04 -4.30
C ILE A 114 11.37 -4.69 -3.64
N LEU A 115 10.25 -4.53 -2.93
CA LEU A 115 9.90 -3.27 -2.23
C LEU A 115 10.98 -2.83 -1.23
N GLU A 116 11.58 -3.76 -0.49
CA GLU A 116 12.71 -3.51 0.41
C GLU A 116 13.88 -2.86 -0.33
N ILE A 117 14.29 -3.43 -1.47
CA ILE A 117 15.41 -2.94 -2.27
C ILE A 117 15.09 -1.58 -2.88
N LEU A 118 13.88 -1.39 -3.41
CA LEU A 118 13.43 -0.11 -3.95
C LEU A 118 13.51 1.00 -2.90
N HIS A 119 13.01 0.72 -1.69
CA HIS A 119 13.04 1.70 -0.61
C HIS A 119 14.47 1.99 -0.13
N LYS A 120 15.28 0.95 0.10
CA LYS A 120 16.68 1.12 0.56
C LYS A 120 17.54 1.90 -0.43
N ASN A 121 17.26 1.75 -1.73
CA ASN A 121 17.97 2.47 -2.78
C ASN A 121 17.24 3.77 -3.19
N GLY A 122 16.28 4.26 -2.41
CA GLY A 122 15.73 5.59 -2.57
C GLY A 122 14.87 5.80 -3.82
N LEU A 123 14.28 4.74 -4.39
CA LEU A 123 13.20 4.92 -5.36
C LEU A 123 12.00 5.54 -4.63
N LYS A 124 11.39 6.57 -5.23
CA LYS A 124 10.15 7.15 -4.70
C LYS A 124 8.97 6.29 -5.15
N PHE A 125 8.24 5.73 -4.20
CA PHE A 125 7.01 5.02 -4.51
C PHE A 125 5.96 5.16 -3.42
N GLU A 126 4.72 4.90 -3.79
CA GLU A 126 3.56 4.80 -2.91
C GLU A 126 2.65 3.65 -3.36
N ILE A 127 1.89 3.10 -2.42
CA ILE A 127 1.03 1.94 -2.61
C ILE A 127 -0.36 2.32 -2.14
N LEU A 128 -1.35 2.19 -3.01
CA LEU A 128 -2.74 2.37 -2.61
C LEU A 128 -3.23 1.09 -1.95
N LEU A 129 -3.88 1.22 -0.80
CA LEU A 129 -4.51 0.09 -0.11
C LEU A 129 -5.58 -0.50 -1.03
N SER A 130 -5.53 -1.81 -1.22
CA SER A 130 -6.53 -2.59 -1.95
C SER A 130 -7.27 -3.58 -1.06
N ASN A 131 -8.27 -4.28 -1.60
CA ASN A 131 -8.91 -5.37 -0.89
C ASN A 131 -7.93 -6.53 -0.58
N HIS A 132 -7.00 -6.84 -1.49
CA HIS A 132 -5.97 -7.86 -1.25
C HIS A 132 -4.87 -7.36 -0.29
N GLY A 133 -4.42 -6.11 -0.43
CA GLY A 133 -3.50 -5.49 0.52
C GLY A 133 -4.09 -5.42 1.93
N MET A 134 -5.41 -5.19 2.06
CA MET A 134 -6.12 -5.26 3.34
C MET A 134 -6.13 -6.67 3.92
N ALA A 135 -6.32 -7.71 3.11
CA ALA A 135 -6.21 -9.10 3.57
C ALA A 135 -4.80 -9.45 4.07
N PHE A 136 -3.77 -8.90 3.42
CA PHE A 136 -2.39 -9.02 3.90
C PHE A 136 -2.19 -8.31 5.25
N ILE A 137 -2.67 -7.07 5.39
CA ILE A 137 -2.58 -6.31 6.65
C ILE A 137 -3.35 -6.98 7.78
N ASP A 138 -4.58 -7.46 7.55
CA ASP A 138 -5.39 -8.18 8.53
C ASP A 138 -4.68 -9.45 9.05
N ALA A 139 -4.06 -10.22 8.13
CA ALA A 139 -3.23 -11.38 8.49
C ALA A 139 -2.00 -10.99 9.32
N TYR A 140 -1.33 -9.89 8.95
CA TYR A 140 -0.16 -9.37 9.65
C TYR A 140 -0.51 -8.89 11.07
N GLU A 141 -1.52 -8.04 11.22
CA GLU A 141 -1.94 -7.48 12.52
C GLU A 141 -2.47 -8.58 13.46
N SER A 142 -3.04 -9.66 12.88
CA SER A 142 -3.54 -10.81 13.64
C SER A 142 -2.47 -11.85 14.00
N PHE A 143 -1.24 -11.75 13.44
CA PHE A 143 -0.21 -12.79 13.57
C PHE A 143 0.17 -13.08 15.02
N SER A 144 0.27 -12.04 15.86
CA SER A 144 0.60 -12.17 17.29
C SER A 144 -0.38 -13.05 18.06
N HIS A 145 -1.62 -13.17 17.57
CA HIS A 145 -2.67 -13.97 18.17
C HIS A 145 -2.81 -15.36 17.51
N SER A 146 -2.72 -15.42 16.18
CA SER A 146 -2.95 -16.65 15.40
C SER A 146 -1.70 -17.52 15.22
N GLY A 147 -0.51 -16.91 15.28
CA GLY A 147 0.77 -17.51 14.86
C GLY A 147 0.86 -17.78 13.35
N ARG A 148 -0.05 -17.24 12.55
CA ARG A 148 -0.15 -17.49 11.10
C ARG A 148 -0.52 -16.23 10.32
N LEU A 149 0.07 -16.07 9.13
CA LEU A 149 -0.34 -15.05 8.17
C LEU A 149 -1.54 -15.57 7.37
N ASP A 150 -2.74 -15.42 7.92
CA ASP A 150 -3.99 -15.87 7.32
C ASP A 150 -5.13 -14.88 7.59
N SER A 151 -6.05 -14.69 6.63
CA SER A 151 -7.07 -13.61 6.69
C SER A 151 -8.55 -13.94 6.44
N ASN A 152 -9.05 -14.86 5.63
CA ASN A 152 -10.51 -15.00 5.33
C ASN A 152 -11.24 -13.80 4.68
N LEU A 153 -10.68 -12.58 4.61
CA LEU A 153 -11.27 -11.46 3.86
C LEU A 153 -11.39 -11.77 2.36
N ILE A 154 -10.44 -12.56 1.85
CA ILE A 154 -10.34 -13.01 0.46
C ILE A 154 -10.45 -14.54 0.43
N VAL A 155 -11.15 -15.07 -0.58
CA VAL A 155 -11.28 -16.52 -0.77
C VAL A 155 -9.92 -17.16 -1.10
N ASP A 156 -9.68 -18.37 -0.59
CA ASP A 156 -8.37 -19.05 -0.62
C ASP A 156 -7.60 -19.02 -1.94
N TYR A 157 -8.26 -19.34 -3.06
CA TYR A 157 -7.59 -19.40 -4.37
C TYR A 157 -7.18 -18.03 -4.91
N GLN A 158 -7.70 -16.94 -4.32
CA GLN A 158 -7.36 -15.57 -4.70
C GLN A 158 -6.29 -14.95 -3.79
N ARG A 159 -5.70 -15.70 -2.85
CA ARG A 159 -4.69 -15.23 -1.89
C ARG A 159 -3.52 -16.20 -1.75
N THR A 160 -3.18 -16.87 -2.85
CA THR A 160 -2.12 -17.88 -2.93
C THR A 160 -0.77 -17.34 -2.47
N SER A 161 -0.42 -16.12 -2.86
CA SER A 161 0.86 -15.47 -2.52
C SER A 161 1.07 -15.32 -1.02
N LEU A 162 0.04 -14.89 -0.28
CA LEU A 162 0.03 -14.79 1.19
C LEU A 162 0.17 -16.15 1.86
N ARG A 163 -0.58 -17.15 1.40
CA ARG A 163 -0.48 -18.52 1.94
C ARG A 163 0.92 -19.09 1.77
N ASN A 164 1.54 -18.85 0.62
CA ASN A 164 2.87 -19.36 0.34
C ASN A 164 3.94 -18.61 1.18
N LEU A 165 3.72 -17.34 1.51
CA LEU A 165 4.55 -16.64 2.50
C LEU A 165 4.40 -17.25 3.91
N ASP A 166 3.17 -17.49 4.38
CA ASP A 166 2.94 -18.20 5.66
C ASP A 166 3.67 -19.55 5.66
N SER A 167 3.55 -20.32 4.57
CA SER A 167 4.21 -21.63 4.41
C SER A 167 5.73 -21.55 4.59
N LEU A 168 6.40 -20.55 4.00
CA LEU A 168 7.84 -20.35 4.18
C LEU A 168 8.21 -20.06 5.65
N ILE A 169 7.37 -19.29 6.35
CA ILE A 169 7.56 -18.95 7.77
C ILE A 169 7.37 -20.17 8.65
N GLN A 170 6.28 -20.93 8.45
CA GLN A 170 5.98 -22.12 9.24
C GLN A 170 7.04 -23.23 9.06
N GLN A 171 7.67 -23.29 7.88
CA GLN A 171 8.76 -24.22 7.60
C GLN A 171 10.13 -23.74 8.10
N GLY A 172 10.24 -22.52 8.62
CA GLY A 172 11.51 -21.93 9.07
C GLY A 172 12.47 -21.61 7.93
N ILE A 173 11.97 -21.50 6.69
CA ILE A 173 12.76 -21.15 5.51
C ILE A 173 13.06 -19.64 5.50
N VAL A 174 12.07 -18.85 5.93
CA VAL A 174 12.17 -17.42 6.19
C VAL A 174 11.70 -17.16 7.62
N SER A 175 12.35 -16.24 8.34
CA SER A 175 11.91 -15.89 9.69
C SER A 175 10.77 -14.86 9.66
N TYR A 176 9.82 -14.96 10.60
CA TYR A 176 8.80 -13.93 10.77
C TYR A 176 9.42 -12.56 11.06
N ASP A 177 10.49 -12.50 11.87
CA ASP A 177 11.17 -11.24 12.21
C ASP A 177 11.74 -10.51 10.97
N GLU A 178 12.26 -11.26 9.98
CA GLU A 178 12.67 -10.67 8.70
C GLU A 178 11.48 -10.03 7.99
N VAL A 179 10.38 -10.78 7.85
CA VAL A 179 9.16 -10.34 7.16
C VAL A 179 8.54 -9.13 7.87
N TYR A 180 8.39 -9.21 9.19
CA TYR A 180 7.95 -8.13 10.06
C TYR A 180 8.81 -6.88 9.87
N GLY A 181 10.14 -7.05 9.85
CA GLY A 181 11.09 -5.99 9.61
C GLY A 181 10.93 -5.35 8.23
N ILE A 182 10.60 -6.12 7.20
CA ILE A 182 10.35 -5.59 5.86
C ILE A 182 9.05 -4.80 5.82
N ILE A 183 7.97 -5.37 6.36
CA ILE A 183 6.63 -4.77 6.38
C ILE A 183 6.68 -3.40 7.05
N ASN A 184 7.22 -3.31 8.28
CA ASN A 184 7.21 -2.06 9.04
C ASN A 184 8.11 -0.98 8.46
N ARG A 185 9.25 -1.34 7.85
CA ARG A 185 10.22 -0.35 7.34
C ARG A 185 10.01 0.03 5.89
N HIS A 186 9.44 -0.85 5.07
CA HIS A 186 9.44 -0.67 3.61
C HIS A 186 8.05 -0.72 2.98
N TYR A 187 7.07 -1.37 3.61
CA TYR A 187 5.70 -1.47 3.08
C TYR A 187 4.74 -0.46 3.73
N LYS A 188 4.51 -0.59 5.04
CA LYS A 188 3.56 0.24 5.81
C LYS A 188 3.74 1.75 5.60
N PRO A 189 4.98 2.32 5.60
CA PRO A 189 5.18 3.76 5.40
C PRO A 189 4.82 4.26 4.00
N LYS A 190 4.54 3.35 3.05
CA LYS A 190 4.23 3.66 1.65
C LYS A 190 2.74 3.54 1.36
N LEU A 191 1.94 3.01 2.30
CA LEU A 191 0.51 2.85 2.16
C LEU A 191 -0.22 4.19 2.16
N LYS A 192 -1.22 4.31 1.28
CA LYS A 192 -2.17 5.41 1.18
C LYS A 192 -3.56 4.86 0.88
N LEU A 193 -4.61 5.55 1.32
CA LEU A 193 -5.98 5.21 0.89
C LEU A 193 -6.27 5.76 -0.51
N LEU A 194 -5.79 6.98 -0.75
CA LEU A 194 -5.96 7.72 -1.99
C LEU A 194 -4.66 8.42 -2.35
N ALA A 195 -4.42 8.64 -3.63
CA ALA A 195 -3.38 9.57 -4.05
C ALA A 195 -3.95 10.62 -4.99
N TYR A 196 -3.16 11.66 -5.24
CA TYR A 196 -3.48 12.68 -6.20
C TYR A 196 -2.22 13.20 -6.89
N SER A 197 -2.43 13.89 -8.00
CA SER A 197 -1.43 14.71 -8.67
C SER A 197 -2.13 15.95 -9.24
N LEU A 198 -1.44 17.09 -9.17
CA LEU A 198 -1.90 18.36 -9.73
C LEU A 198 -1.17 18.60 -11.03
N ASN A 199 -1.91 18.97 -12.08
CA ASN A 199 -1.26 19.35 -13.32
C ASN A 199 -0.48 20.67 -13.13
N LYS A 200 0.58 20.85 -13.92
CA LYS A 200 1.46 22.04 -13.83
C LYS A 200 0.73 23.37 -14.01
N ASP A 201 -0.38 23.38 -14.72
CA ASP A 201 -1.18 24.59 -14.98
C ASP A 201 -2.11 24.95 -13.83
N GLY A 202 -2.22 24.11 -12.78
CA GLY A 202 -3.09 24.35 -11.63
C GLY A 202 -4.56 24.45 -12.04
N LYS A 203 -5.05 23.51 -12.85
CA LYS A 203 -6.44 23.47 -13.34
C LYS A 203 -7.05 22.08 -13.31
N GLU A 204 -6.26 21.04 -13.07
CA GLU A 204 -6.72 19.65 -13.01
C GLU A 204 -6.12 18.98 -11.78
N ILE A 205 -6.94 18.21 -11.09
CA ILE A 205 -6.50 17.21 -10.12
C ILE A 205 -6.80 15.83 -10.70
N THR A 206 -5.77 14.99 -10.73
CA THR A 206 -5.90 13.55 -10.96
C THR A 206 -6.00 12.87 -9.61
N ILE A 207 -7.03 12.08 -9.40
CA ILE A 207 -7.30 11.30 -8.19
C ILE A 207 -7.05 9.83 -8.51
N TYR A 208 -6.26 9.19 -7.67
CA TYR A 208 -5.88 7.79 -7.79
C TYR A 208 -6.47 7.00 -6.63
N SER A 209 -7.11 5.88 -6.94
CA SER A 209 -7.70 4.97 -5.97
C SER A 209 -7.54 3.52 -6.44
N HIS A 210 -7.66 2.55 -5.53
CA HIS A 210 -7.67 1.16 -5.92
C HIS A 210 -8.96 0.82 -6.71
N ALA A 211 -10.13 0.94 -6.07
CA ALA A 211 -11.43 0.81 -6.73
C ALA A 211 -12.00 2.17 -7.17
N LYS A 212 -13.12 2.16 -7.90
CA LYS A 212 -13.76 3.38 -8.43
C LYS A 212 -14.42 4.19 -7.32
N ILE A 213 -14.22 5.50 -7.33
CA ILE A 213 -14.78 6.43 -6.34
C ILE A 213 -15.29 7.72 -6.98
N ASP A 214 -16.03 8.54 -6.23
CA ASP A 214 -16.32 9.92 -6.57
C ASP A 214 -16.00 10.86 -5.39
N LEU A 215 -16.26 12.17 -5.55
CA LEU A 215 -16.00 13.16 -4.50
C LEU A 215 -16.79 12.93 -3.21
N LYS A 216 -17.97 12.30 -3.28
CA LYS A 216 -18.75 12.00 -2.07
C LYS A 216 -18.05 10.94 -1.21
N VAL A 217 -17.33 10.03 -1.86
CA VAL A 217 -16.51 9.04 -1.16
C VAL A 217 -15.35 9.72 -0.42
N ILE A 218 -14.70 10.70 -1.06
CA ILE A 218 -13.62 11.48 -0.41
C ILE A 218 -14.18 12.27 0.77
N ALA A 219 -15.35 12.89 0.63
CA ALA A 219 -16.03 13.57 1.73
C ALA A 219 -16.38 12.62 2.90
N ALA A 220 -16.83 11.41 2.60
CA ALA A 220 -17.12 10.40 3.62
C ALA A 220 -15.84 9.89 4.32
N LEU A 221 -14.72 9.75 3.59
CA LEU A 221 -13.42 9.45 4.20
C LEU A 221 -12.95 10.61 5.09
N ALA A 222 -13.12 11.86 4.65
CA ALA A 222 -12.78 13.02 5.46
C ALA A 222 -13.57 13.02 6.78
N ASP A 223 -14.88 12.74 6.74
CA ASP A 223 -15.71 12.60 7.94
C ASP A 223 -15.22 11.46 8.85
N LEU A 224 -14.94 10.28 8.29
CA LEU A 224 -14.42 9.12 9.05
C LEU A 224 -13.10 9.42 9.76
N PHE A 225 -12.19 10.14 9.10
CA PHE A 225 -10.89 10.50 9.65
C PHE A 225 -10.87 11.86 10.37
N GLU A 226 -12.04 12.44 10.67
CA GLU A 226 -12.17 13.74 11.36
C GLU A 226 -11.41 14.89 10.66
N VAL A 227 -11.37 14.86 9.32
CA VAL A 227 -10.75 15.86 8.46
C VAL A 227 -11.81 16.83 7.94
N VAL A 228 -11.50 18.13 7.95
CA VAL A 228 -12.35 19.14 7.31
C VAL A 228 -12.28 18.95 5.79
N TYR A 229 -13.38 18.47 5.18
CA TYR A 229 -13.48 18.34 3.74
C TYR A 229 -13.55 19.71 3.05
N ARG A 230 -12.64 19.95 2.11
CA ARG A 230 -12.67 21.12 1.22
C ARG A 230 -12.34 20.74 -0.20
N ASP A 231 -13.16 21.18 -1.14
CA ASP A 231 -12.97 20.99 -2.58
C ASP A 231 -13.19 22.28 -3.39
N ASP A 232 -13.16 23.44 -2.73
CA ASP A 232 -13.33 24.75 -3.37
C ASP A 232 -12.32 25.01 -4.50
N THR A 233 -11.13 24.41 -4.36
CA THR A 233 -10.07 24.38 -5.36
C THR A 233 -9.44 23.00 -5.42
N HIS A 234 -8.73 22.70 -6.51
CA HIS A 234 -7.97 21.46 -6.63
C HIS A 234 -6.85 21.36 -5.56
N GLN A 235 -6.27 22.48 -5.10
CA GLN A 235 -5.32 22.48 -4.00
C GLN A 235 -5.97 22.11 -2.67
N GLU A 236 -7.15 22.67 -2.36
CA GLU A 236 -7.87 22.35 -1.12
C GLU A 236 -8.31 20.88 -1.10
N LEU A 237 -8.73 20.33 -2.25
CA LEU A 237 -9.03 18.90 -2.37
C LEU A 237 -7.78 18.03 -2.18
N ALA A 238 -6.65 18.43 -2.75
CA ALA A 238 -5.36 17.78 -2.55
C ALA A 238 -4.93 17.79 -1.06
N LEU A 239 -5.11 18.91 -0.36
CA LEU A 239 -4.83 19.03 1.08
C LEU A 239 -5.77 18.14 1.90
N THR A 240 -7.05 18.07 1.54
CA THR A 240 -8.02 17.15 2.16
C THR A 240 -7.55 15.69 2.03
N ILE A 241 -7.16 15.25 0.83
CA ILE A 241 -6.63 13.88 0.59
C ILE A 241 -5.34 13.65 1.37
N GLN A 242 -4.46 14.65 1.46
CA GLN A 242 -3.23 14.54 2.25
C GLN A 242 -3.52 14.33 3.73
N GLN A 243 -4.44 15.10 4.32
CA GLN A 243 -4.78 14.96 5.73
C GLN A 243 -5.48 13.62 6.03
N ILE A 244 -6.33 13.13 5.12
CA ILE A 244 -6.89 11.77 5.22
C ILE A 244 -5.76 10.73 5.30
N ASN A 245 -4.76 10.83 4.43
CA ASN A 245 -3.63 9.89 4.43
C ASN A 245 -2.72 10.03 5.66
N LEU A 246 -2.60 11.23 6.25
CA LEU A 246 -1.85 11.42 7.49
C LEU A 246 -2.52 10.67 8.65
N ASN A 247 -3.84 10.85 8.83
CA ASN A 247 -4.58 10.16 9.89
C ASN A 247 -4.66 8.65 9.63
N PHE A 248 -4.78 8.22 8.37
CA PHE A 248 -4.67 6.81 8.00
C PHE A 248 -3.29 6.22 8.32
N ALA A 249 -2.21 6.97 8.09
CA ALA A 249 -0.85 6.51 8.41
C ALA A 249 -0.66 6.27 9.91
N GLU A 250 -1.32 7.05 10.78
CA GLU A 250 -1.33 6.80 12.23
C GLU A 250 -1.95 5.43 12.54
N ALA A 251 -3.13 5.14 12.01
CA ALA A 251 -3.78 3.83 12.19
C ALA A 251 -2.93 2.66 11.64
N VAL A 252 -2.22 2.87 10.52
CA VAL A 252 -1.26 1.89 10.00
C VAL A 252 -0.12 1.68 11.00
N GLN A 253 0.46 2.73 11.59
CA GLN A 253 1.52 2.58 12.58
C GLN A 253 1.04 1.87 13.85
N GLU A 254 -0.19 2.13 14.28
CA GLU A 254 -0.81 1.55 15.48
C GLU A 254 -1.33 0.12 15.29
N GLU A 255 -1.24 -0.43 14.07
CA GLU A 255 -1.75 -1.77 13.73
C GLU A 255 -3.27 -1.92 13.95
N GLU A 256 -3.99 -0.83 13.67
CA GLU A 256 -5.45 -0.73 13.86
C GLU A 256 -6.22 -0.64 12.53
N VAL A 257 -5.57 -0.91 11.39
CA VAL A 257 -6.20 -0.78 10.07
C VAL A 257 -7.41 -1.72 9.97
N HIS A 258 -7.29 -2.93 10.48
CA HIS A 258 -8.38 -3.90 10.47
C HIS A 258 -9.64 -3.42 11.24
N PHE A 259 -9.51 -2.55 12.25
CA PHE A 259 -10.65 -1.99 12.99
C PHE A 259 -11.37 -0.88 12.24
N ILE A 260 -10.67 -0.17 11.35
CA ILE A 260 -11.28 0.82 10.47
C ILE A 260 -12.17 0.13 9.42
N THR A 261 -11.89 -1.15 9.12
CA THR A 261 -12.73 -1.97 8.25
C THR A 261 -13.77 -2.77 9.03
N SER A 262 -15.01 -2.79 8.53
CA SER A 262 -16.12 -3.55 9.15
C SER A 262 -16.23 -5.00 8.65
N ILE A 263 -15.26 -5.48 7.87
CA ILE A 263 -15.38 -6.69 7.04
C ILE A 263 -15.12 -7.97 7.87
N ARG A 264 -15.85 -8.19 8.96
CA ARG A 264 -15.76 -9.48 9.67
C ARG A 264 -16.86 -10.46 9.30
N ASP A 265 -17.99 -9.98 8.74
CA ASP A 265 -19.18 -10.82 8.62
C ASP A 265 -19.71 -11.10 7.19
N PHE A 266 -19.41 -10.33 6.14
CA PHE A 266 -19.91 -10.67 4.78
C PHE A 266 -19.08 -10.05 3.62
N PRO A 267 -18.12 -10.76 3.01
CA PRO A 267 -17.24 -10.23 1.96
C PRO A 267 -17.91 -9.95 0.60
N TRP A 268 -19.21 -10.19 0.44
CA TRP A 268 -19.93 -10.09 -0.85
C TRP A 268 -21.11 -9.11 -0.85
N VAL A 269 -21.43 -8.49 0.29
CA VAL A 269 -22.47 -7.47 0.33
C VAL A 269 -21.81 -6.16 -0.07
N TYR A 270 -22.02 -5.75 -1.32
CA TYR A 270 -21.62 -4.43 -1.81
C TYR A 270 -21.89 -3.39 -0.73
N SER A 271 -20.82 -2.85 -0.13
CA SER A 271 -20.95 -1.86 0.91
C SER A 271 -21.64 -0.66 0.28
N LYS A 272 -22.78 -0.28 0.85
CA LYS A 272 -23.33 1.04 0.54
C LYS A 272 -22.33 2.04 1.09
N LEU A 273 -22.02 3.10 0.34
CA LEU A 273 -21.14 4.17 0.80
C LEU A 273 -21.45 4.62 2.25
N SER A 274 -22.72 4.54 2.66
CA SER A 274 -23.19 4.90 3.99
C SER A 274 -22.72 4.00 5.15
N SER A 275 -22.16 2.80 4.91
CA SER A 275 -21.76 1.90 6.01
C SER A 275 -20.28 2.00 6.37
N ASN A 276 -19.39 2.08 5.38
CA ASN A 276 -17.96 2.21 5.59
C ASN A 276 -17.26 2.72 4.32
N PRO A 277 -16.75 3.97 4.29
CA PRO A 277 -16.12 4.52 3.09
C PRO A 277 -14.76 3.89 2.77
N VAL A 278 -14.03 3.33 3.75
CA VAL A 278 -12.80 2.57 3.47
C VAL A 278 -13.13 1.29 2.73
N GLU A 279 -14.08 0.49 3.23
CA GLU A 279 -14.52 -0.72 2.54
C GLU A 279 -15.01 -0.42 1.11
N PHE A 280 -15.70 0.71 0.92
CA PHE A 280 -16.15 1.15 -0.40
C PHE A 280 -14.97 1.37 -1.36
N ILE A 281 -13.91 2.08 -0.97
CA ILE A 281 -12.76 2.33 -1.88
C ILE A 281 -11.93 1.09 -2.19
N LEU A 282 -12.05 0.03 -1.39
CA LEU A 282 -11.34 -1.23 -1.61
C LEU A 282 -12.12 -2.18 -2.52
N TRP A 283 -13.46 -2.15 -2.49
CA TRP A 283 -14.30 -3.19 -3.11
C TRP A 283 -15.27 -2.70 -4.17
N ASN A 284 -15.45 -1.39 -4.35
CA ASN A 284 -16.53 -0.90 -5.20
C ASN A 284 -16.39 -1.32 -6.68
N ARG A 285 -17.43 -1.97 -7.18
CA ARG A 285 -17.61 -2.35 -8.59
C ARG A 285 -18.91 -1.79 -9.19
N ASP A 286 -19.70 -1.05 -8.39
CA ASP A 286 -20.96 -0.46 -8.86
C ASP A 286 -20.71 0.91 -9.50
N HIS A 287 -20.85 0.98 -10.82
CA HIS A 287 -20.68 2.21 -11.58
C HIS A 287 -21.89 3.14 -11.48
N GLN A 288 -23.08 2.61 -11.18
CA GLN A 288 -24.34 3.37 -11.27
C GLN A 288 -24.50 4.36 -10.11
N VAL A 289 -23.80 4.13 -9.02
CA VAL A 289 -23.87 4.95 -7.80
C VAL A 289 -22.92 6.15 -7.81
N LEU A 290 -21.97 6.20 -8.76
CA LEU A 290 -20.91 7.21 -8.80
C LEU A 290 -21.22 8.39 -9.71
N SER A 291 -20.86 9.59 -9.27
CA SER A 291 -20.87 10.81 -10.08
C SER A 291 -19.46 11.32 -10.32
N ARG A 292 -18.88 10.98 -11.48
CA ARG A 292 -17.50 11.33 -11.85
C ARG A 292 -17.47 12.24 -13.09
N PRO A 293 -17.83 13.53 -12.96
CA PRO A 293 -17.75 14.46 -14.08
C PRO A 293 -16.29 14.81 -14.41
N SER A 294 -16.00 15.20 -15.65
CA SER A 294 -14.68 15.70 -16.06
C SER A 294 -14.34 17.10 -15.53
N SER A 295 -15.31 17.79 -14.92
CA SER A 295 -15.16 19.10 -14.30
C SER A 295 -15.94 19.16 -13.00
N HIS A 296 -15.39 19.86 -12.01
CA HIS A 296 -16.07 20.02 -10.74
C HIS A 296 -17.46 20.68 -10.94
N PRO A 297 -18.54 20.14 -10.36
CA PRO A 297 -19.90 20.63 -10.63
C PRO A 297 -20.14 22.08 -10.18
N THR A 298 -19.35 22.56 -9.22
CA THR A 298 -19.52 23.89 -8.60
C THR A 298 -18.34 24.83 -8.87
N TYR A 299 -17.13 24.29 -9.10
CA TYR A 299 -15.89 25.06 -9.11
C TYR A 299 -15.18 24.92 -10.47
N SER A 300 -14.28 25.86 -10.79
CA SER A 300 -13.67 25.95 -12.13
C SER A 300 -12.36 25.16 -12.23
N TYR A 301 -12.39 23.85 -11.99
CA TYR A 301 -11.26 22.94 -12.22
C TYR A 301 -11.72 21.57 -12.75
N CYS A 302 -10.80 20.88 -13.42
CA CYS A 302 -11.01 19.57 -14.04
C CYS A 302 -10.70 18.44 -13.06
N LEU A 303 -11.44 17.34 -13.21
CA LEU A 303 -11.30 16.13 -12.41
C LEU A 303 -10.90 14.99 -13.33
N LYS A 304 -9.88 14.22 -12.94
CA LYS A 304 -9.51 12.96 -13.57
C LYS A 304 -9.44 11.87 -12.51
N PHE A 305 -9.96 10.70 -12.81
CA PHE A 305 -9.99 9.54 -11.93
C PHE A 305 -9.22 8.39 -12.58
N ILE A 306 -8.26 7.83 -11.85
CA ILE A 306 -7.45 6.70 -12.28
C ILE A 306 -7.57 5.58 -11.25
N HIS A 307 -7.95 4.38 -11.68
CA HIS A 307 -8.19 3.26 -10.76
C HIS A 307 -7.74 1.90 -11.33
N GLY A 308 -7.66 0.90 -10.46
CA GLY A 308 -7.44 -0.50 -10.78
C GLY A 308 -8.75 -1.31 -10.67
N HIS A 309 -8.70 -2.48 -10.02
CA HIS A 309 -9.77 -3.40 -9.53
C HIS A 309 -10.86 -3.91 -10.50
N ASP A 310 -11.18 -3.16 -11.55
CA ASP A 310 -12.33 -3.42 -12.41
C ASP A 310 -12.07 -3.05 -13.88
N PRO A 311 -12.08 -4.04 -14.79
CA PRO A 311 -11.74 -3.83 -16.20
C PRO A 311 -12.96 -3.48 -17.06
N ILE A 312 -14.17 -3.43 -16.49
CA ILE A 312 -15.43 -3.25 -17.24
C ILE A 312 -15.55 -1.82 -17.79
N GLU A 313 -14.92 -0.84 -17.15
CA GLU A 313 -14.99 0.54 -17.60
C GLU A 313 -14.05 0.79 -18.77
N GLU A 314 -14.57 1.25 -19.91
CA GLU A 314 -13.72 1.75 -20.97
C GLU A 314 -13.03 3.05 -20.53
N SER A 315 -11.72 3.10 -20.71
CA SER A 315 -10.95 4.31 -20.41
C SER A 315 -11.28 5.42 -21.41
N ASN A 316 -11.37 6.64 -20.89
CA ASN A 316 -11.53 7.87 -21.66
C ASN A 316 -10.59 8.96 -21.10
N GLU A 317 -10.78 10.21 -21.54
CA GLU A 317 -9.89 11.33 -21.19
C GLU A 317 -9.78 11.60 -19.68
N HIS A 318 -10.86 11.40 -18.91
CA HIS A 318 -10.90 11.72 -17.48
C HIS A 318 -11.18 10.52 -16.57
N LEU A 319 -11.54 9.36 -17.13
CA LEU A 319 -11.71 8.10 -16.40
C LEU A 319 -10.75 7.06 -16.98
N ILE A 320 -9.74 6.67 -16.23
CA ILE A 320 -8.72 5.73 -16.69
C ILE A 320 -8.74 4.51 -15.77
N THR A 321 -8.91 3.33 -16.36
CA THR A 321 -8.71 2.06 -15.65
C THR A 321 -7.36 1.49 -16.06
N LEU A 322 -6.59 1.04 -15.08
CA LEU A 322 -5.32 0.32 -15.28
C LEU A 322 -5.47 -1.17 -14.98
N ASP A 323 -6.66 -1.65 -14.58
CA ASP A 323 -6.90 -3.07 -14.40
C ASP A 323 -6.75 -3.79 -15.75
N ASN A 324 -6.13 -4.97 -15.68
CA ASN A 324 -5.82 -5.83 -16.79
C ASN A 324 -5.58 -7.26 -16.27
N MET A 325 -5.43 -8.22 -17.19
CA MET A 325 -5.24 -9.62 -16.81
C MET A 325 -3.79 -10.00 -16.53
N LEU A 326 -2.81 -9.14 -16.86
CA LEU A 326 -1.38 -9.47 -16.76
C LEU A 326 -1.00 -9.87 -15.34
N GLY A 327 -0.46 -11.07 -15.18
CA GLY A 327 -0.02 -11.60 -13.90
C GLY A 327 -1.13 -12.14 -12.98
N LYS A 328 -2.42 -12.06 -13.36
CA LYS A 328 -3.58 -12.50 -12.56
C LYS A 328 -3.67 -14.02 -12.37
N GLY A 329 -2.89 -14.78 -13.10
CA GLY A 329 -2.83 -16.24 -13.02
C GLY A 329 -1.72 -16.80 -13.91
N GLU A 330 -1.52 -18.11 -13.86
CA GLU A 330 -0.42 -18.80 -14.57
C GLU A 330 -0.48 -18.59 -16.10
N ASP A 331 -1.68 -18.56 -16.67
CA ASP A 331 -1.89 -18.39 -18.11
C ASP A 331 -1.82 -16.92 -18.57
N TYR A 332 -1.66 -15.97 -17.65
CA TYR A 332 -1.68 -14.53 -17.95
C TYR A 332 -0.32 -13.86 -17.82
N HIS A 333 0.76 -14.59 -18.08
CA HIS A 333 2.11 -14.00 -18.16
C HIS A 333 2.31 -13.15 -19.42
N GLN A 334 1.54 -13.42 -20.50
CA GLN A 334 1.52 -12.61 -21.70
C GLN A 334 0.17 -11.91 -21.88
N HIS A 335 0.13 -10.61 -21.66
CA HIS A 335 -1.10 -9.82 -21.78
C HIS A 335 -0.79 -8.33 -22.03
N GLU A 336 -1.83 -7.54 -22.26
CA GLU A 336 -1.77 -6.08 -22.23
C GLU A 336 -1.38 -5.58 -20.83
N ALA A 337 -0.23 -4.92 -20.75
CA ALA A 337 0.19 -4.04 -19.67
C ALA A 337 -0.41 -2.64 -19.88
N ARG A 338 -0.89 -2.04 -18.79
CA ARG A 338 -1.50 -0.70 -18.78
C ARG A 338 -0.83 0.16 -17.73
N VAL A 339 -0.23 1.25 -18.17
CA VAL A 339 0.54 2.17 -17.31
C VAL A 339 0.12 3.59 -17.62
N TYR A 340 -0.18 4.39 -16.61
CA TYR A 340 -0.39 5.82 -16.81
C TYR A 340 0.87 6.58 -16.45
N VAL A 341 1.32 7.44 -17.35
CA VAL A 341 2.50 8.27 -17.13
C VAL A 341 2.12 9.74 -17.20
N SER A 342 2.74 10.57 -16.35
CA SER A 342 2.53 12.01 -16.39
C SER A 342 3.75 12.81 -15.95
N ASN A 343 3.70 14.11 -16.18
CA ASN A 343 4.67 15.08 -15.67
C ASN A 343 3.97 16.04 -14.68
N ASP A 344 3.07 15.48 -13.88
CA ASP A 344 2.31 16.19 -12.86
C ASP A 344 3.14 16.33 -11.57
N VAL A 345 2.63 17.11 -10.63
CA VAL A 345 3.30 17.37 -9.35
C VAL A 345 2.38 17.06 -8.19
N GLN A 346 2.92 16.44 -7.15
CA GLN A 346 2.28 16.42 -5.84
C GLN A 346 2.62 17.70 -5.09
N ILE A 347 1.69 18.17 -4.25
CA ILE A 347 2.05 19.19 -3.26
C ILE A 347 3.06 18.53 -2.33
N LEU A 348 4.25 19.12 -2.23
CA LEU A 348 5.25 18.62 -1.30
C LEU A 348 4.64 18.57 0.10
N PRO A 349 4.72 17.44 0.82
CA PRO A 349 4.23 17.39 2.18
C PRO A 349 4.89 18.51 2.97
N TYR A 350 4.05 19.35 3.58
CA TYR A 350 4.52 20.36 4.50
C TYR A 350 5.33 19.63 5.57
N GLN A 351 6.65 19.78 5.53
CA GLN A 351 7.51 19.29 6.59
C GLN A 351 7.17 20.15 7.81
N LEU A 352 6.25 19.67 8.64
CA LEU A 352 6.12 20.14 10.01
C LEU A 352 7.52 20.03 10.60
N SER A 353 8.21 21.16 10.71
CA SER A 353 9.47 21.26 11.43
C SER A 353 9.16 20.91 12.88
N ARG A 354 9.19 19.62 13.21
CA ARG A 354 9.35 19.21 14.60
C ARG A 354 10.73 19.71 14.98
N ASN A 355 10.76 20.86 15.65
CA ASN A 355 11.89 21.26 16.46
C ASN A 355 12.04 20.17 17.51
N HIS A 356 12.83 19.14 17.20
CA HIS A 356 13.34 18.24 18.21
C HIS A 356 14.43 19.00 18.94
N ASP A 357 14.06 19.55 20.09
CA ASP A 357 14.98 19.88 21.16
C ASP A 357 15.57 18.55 21.69
N ASP A 358 16.46 17.94 20.91
CA ASP A 358 17.38 16.91 21.39
C ASP A 358 18.63 17.63 21.93
N ASP A 359 18.44 18.27 23.08
CA ASP A 359 19.53 18.74 23.94
C ASP A 359 19.40 18.08 25.31
N LEU A 360 19.71 16.78 25.39
CA LEU A 360 20.02 16.10 26.65
C LEU A 360 21.16 15.09 26.46
N SER A 361 22.36 15.61 26.72
CA SER A 361 23.44 15.02 27.50
C SER A 361 23.94 13.62 27.12
N SER A 362 25.10 13.65 26.47
CA SER A 362 26.17 12.68 26.64
C SER A 362 26.59 12.54 28.11
N GLU A 363 26.43 11.35 28.68
CA GLU A 363 27.30 10.89 29.76
C GLU A 363 27.99 9.59 29.33
N SER A 364 29.30 9.68 29.28
CA SER A 364 30.29 8.62 29.13
C SER A 364 30.64 8.01 30.49
N GLU A 365 31.35 6.87 30.43
CA GLU A 365 32.00 6.08 31.51
C GLU A 365 31.18 4.84 31.93
N ASP A 366 31.74 3.68 32.25
CA ASP A 366 32.96 2.95 31.91
C ASP A 366 32.74 1.53 32.49
N SER A 367 33.44 0.53 31.94
CA SER A 367 33.76 -0.81 32.51
C SER A 367 33.05 -1.32 33.79
N ASP A 368 32.52 -2.56 33.76
CA ASP A 368 33.20 -3.66 34.47
C ASP A 368 32.70 -5.08 34.12
N VAL A 369 33.67 -5.98 34.13
CA VAL A 369 33.63 -7.42 33.90
C VAL A 369 33.28 -8.13 35.21
N PHE A 370 32.36 -9.11 35.20
CA PHE A 370 32.42 -10.25 36.11
C PHE A 370 31.70 -11.49 35.54
N THR A 371 32.33 -12.63 35.74
CA THR A 371 32.02 -13.97 35.25
C THR A 371 31.30 -14.85 36.30
N GLU A 372 30.77 -15.96 35.80
CA GLU A 372 30.50 -17.27 36.43
C GLU A 372 29.10 -17.59 37.02
N GLU A 373 28.42 -18.50 36.30
CA GLU A 373 27.83 -19.80 36.69
C GLU A 373 27.15 -19.98 38.07
N SER A 374 25.92 -20.52 38.04
CA SER A 374 25.60 -21.80 38.71
C SER A 374 24.23 -22.37 38.30
N ASP A 375 24.23 -23.68 38.03
CA ASP A 375 23.08 -24.57 37.79
C ASP A 375 22.04 -24.62 38.93
N CYS A 376 20.84 -25.16 38.65
CA CYS A 376 20.23 -26.35 39.29
C CYS A 376 18.70 -26.45 39.05
N GLU A 377 18.29 -27.48 38.30
CA GLU A 377 17.19 -28.46 38.53
C GLU A 377 15.83 -28.04 39.14
N SER A 378 14.73 -28.25 38.39
CA SER A 378 13.61 -29.24 38.56
C SER A 378 12.68 -29.01 39.77
N THR A 379 11.35 -29.15 39.74
CA THR A 379 10.42 -30.18 39.22
C THR A 379 8.96 -29.69 39.28
N ASP A 380 8.14 -30.20 38.36
CA ASP A 380 6.79 -30.78 38.49
C ASP A 380 5.52 -30.03 38.97
N GLU A 381 4.45 -30.45 38.25
CA GLU A 381 3.08 -30.75 38.68
C GLU A 381 1.94 -29.70 38.60
N SER A 382 1.17 -29.87 37.52
CA SER A 382 -0.30 -30.09 37.50
C SER A 382 -1.25 -29.10 38.18
N SER A 383 -2.19 -28.53 37.41
CA SER A 383 -3.63 -28.89 37.46
C SER A 383 -4.51 -27.91 36.69
N ASN A 384 -5.35 -28.47 35.81
CA ASN A 384 -6.54 -27.87 35.21
C ASN A 384 -7.61 -27.61 36.31
N PRO A 385 -8.50 -26.60 36.17
CA PRO A 385 -9.73 -26.86 35.43
C PRO A 385 -10.35 -25.68 34.66
N SER A 386 -10.99 -26.09 33.55
CA SER A 386 -12.17 -25.54 32.88
C SER A 386 -12.89 -24.33 33.50
N THR A 387 -12.99 -23.25 32.70
CA THR A 387 -14.05 -22.26 32.78
C THR A 387 -14.75 -22.15 31.43
N GLN A 388 -16.03 -22.54 31.41
CA GLN A 388 -16.97 -22.19 30.35
C GLN A 388 -17.28 -20.70 30.48
N GLU A 389 -16.92 -19.90 29.47
CA GLU A 389 -17.45 -18.55 29.34
C GLU A 389 -18.47 -18.48 28.21
N SER A 390 -19.68 -18.06 28.60
CA SER A 390 -20.80 -17.72 27.76
C SER A 390 -20.47 -16.52 26.87
N ARG A 391 -20.60 -16.68 25.55
CA ARG A 391 -20.62 -15.56 24.60
C ARG A 391 -21.82 -14.66 24.90
N GLN A 392 -21.58 -13.54 25.58
CA GLN A 392 -22.47 -12.39 25.56
C GLN A 392 -22.14 -11.56 24.33
N THR A 393 -23.14 -11.36 23.48
CA THR A 393 -23.13 -10.42 22.36
C THR A 393 -23.00 -8.99 22.91
N ILE A 394 -21.89 -8.32 22.61
CA ILE A 394 -21.68 -6.90 22.90
C ILE A 394 -22.32 -6.08 21.75
N PRO A 395 -23.17 -5.08 22.04
CA PRO A 395 -23.68 -4.19 21.00
C PRO A 395 -22.56 -3.25 20.52
N LEU A 396 -22.33 -3.24 19.20
CA LEU A 396 -21.53 -2.24 18.50
C LEU A 396 -22.17 -0.85 18.65
N ASN A 397 -21.78 -0.12 19.69
CA ASN A 397 -21.89 1.33 19.74
C ASN A 397 -20.46 1.89 19.70
N SER A 398 -20.21 2.76 18.73
CA SER A 398 -18.95 3.42 18.41
C SER A 398 -18.11 3.80 19.65
N ILE A 399 -16.99 3.12 19.84
CA ILE A 399 -15.93 3.49 20.79
C ILE A 399 -14.80 4.09 19.96
N PHE A 400 -14.98 5.31 19.48
CA PHE A 400 -13.89 6.22 19.15
C PHE A 400 -14.06 7.44 20.02
N TYR A 401 -13.65 7.34 21.29
CA TYR A 401 -13.40 8.49 22.16
C TYR A 401 -12.52 8.01 23.32
N ARG A 402 -11.21 8.26 23.24
CA ARG A 402 -10.40 8.46 24.45
C ARG A 402 -10.07 9.95 24.55
N SER A 403 -10.79 10.55 25.47
CA SER A 403 -10.65 11.91 25.98
C SER A 403 -9.24 12.19 26.52
N ASN A 404 -8.58 13.20 25.95
CA ASN A 404 -7.75 14.18 26.64
C ASN A 404 -7.37 15.31 25.66
N ILE A 405 -8.32 16.20 25.34
CA ILE A 405 -8.05 17.46 24.65
C ILE A 405 -8.50 18.59 25.60
N PRO A 406 -7.63 19.56 25.93
CA PRO A 406 -8.03 20.74 26.71
C PRO A 406 -9.08 21.54 25.95
N SER A 407 -10.02 22.14 26.69
CA SER A 407 -11.17 22.88 26.16
C SER A 407 -10.79 23.93 25.12
N VAL A 408 -11.53 23.92 24.01
CA VAL A 408 -11.49 24.91 22.92
C VAL A 408 -12.04 26.25 23.40
N GLU A 409 -11.18 27.03 24.04
CA GLU A 409 -11.31 28.49 24.20
C GLU A 409 -9.91 29.09 24.08
N ASP A 410 -9.26 29.02 22.90
CA ASP A 410 -8.12 29.90 22.56
C ASP A 410 -7.62 29.75 21.10
N PHE A 411 -8.49 29.91 20.11
CA PHE A 411 -8.07 30.10 18.71
C PHE A 411 -9.02 31.04 17.97
N SER A 412 -8.97 32.34 18.31
CA SER A 412 -9.67 33.40 17.57
C SER A 412 -8.76 34.52 17.07
N GLU A 413 -7.43 34.38 17.18
CA GLU A 413 -6.50 35.42 16.75
C GLU A 413 -5.56 34.89 15.65
N HIS A 414 -5.71 35.46 14.45
CA HIS A 414 -4.79 35.45 13.29
C HIS A 414 -5.03 34.43 12.14
N PRO A 415 -6.07 34.63 11.31
CA PRO A 415 -6.26 33.93 10.04
C PRO A 415 -5.30 34.37 8.90
N GLU A 416 -4.37 35.30 9.15
CA GLU A 416 -3.49 35.87 8.10
C GLU A 416 -2.12 35.18 7.97
N LEU A 417 -1.78 34.23 8.84
CA LEU A 417 -0.48 33.53 8.81
C LEU A 417 -0.42 32.32 7.87
N ALA A 418 -1.53 31.94 7.23
CA ALA A 418 -1.58 30.82 6.28
C ALA A 418 -1.15 31.18 4.84
N PHE A 419 -0.87 32.46 4.53
CA PHE A 419 -0.79 32.92 3.13
C PHE A 419 0.60 33.33 2.60
N GLU A 420 1.69 33.18 3.36
CA GLU A 420 3.04 33.54 2.88
C GLU A 420 3.88 32.37 2.31
N ALA A 421 3.42 31.13 2.35
CA ALA A 421 4.22 29.96 1.90
C ALA A 421 4.10 29.61 0.40
N LEU A 422 3.35 30.37 -0.41
CA LEU A 422 3.04 30.03 -1.82
C LEU A 422 3.78 30.88 -2.87
N LYS A 423 4.96 31.40 -2.54
CA LYS A 423 5.86 31.99 -3.54
C LYS A 423 7.12 31.17 -3.66
N PHE A 424 7.12 30.11 -4.47
CA PHE A 424 8.22 29.73 -5.37
C PHE A 424 7.69 28.86 -6.50
#